data_AF-A0A2I0TNH5-F1
#
_entry.id   AF-A0A2I0TNH5-F1
#
_cell.length_a   1.000
_cell.length_b   1.000
_cell.length_c   1.000
_cell.angle_alpha   90.00
_cell.angle_beta   90.00
_cell.angle_gamma   90.00
#
_symmetry.space_group_name_H-M   'P 1'
#
loop_
_entity.id
_entity.type
_entity.pdbx_description
1 polymer ?
#
loop_
_entity_poly.entity_id
_entity_poly.type
_entity_poly.pdbx_seq_one_letter_code
_entity_poly.pdbx_strand_id
1 'polypeptide(L)'
;MPYLDTDTVCSWISLNLPGSAPSLLRTGLQELIGLIRHTKIPIICMCNDRNHPKIRSLVHYCFDLRFQRPRLEQIKAIYASVLPGELMRGYMSQFPVFPSWLGKFSSTGKHDRIIQELAMHMSLRTQTCKRTVNMEYLPYLRDAIVQPLKDFGADGVQEAITFMDSYCLMKEDIENIMEISTWGGKPSPFSKLDPKVKAAFTRAYNKEAHLTPYSLHSVKTSKRQSGSAVTLELSEDLNVEEIQSDEDEQESVESDAMIKLAFHIRSLEGFDDAENWGSGTCSKPEHVADGKHDYRGKLE
;
A
#
# COMPACT_ATOMS: atom_id res chain seq x y z
N MET A 1 -18.02 33.39 -29.47
CA MET A 1 -16.97 33.39 -30.50
C MET A 1 -17.53 34.09 -31.73
N PRO A 2 -16.82 35.02 -32.37
CA PRO A 2 -17.23 35.46 -33.69
C PRO A 2 -17.12 34.24 -34.64
N TYR A 3 -18.21 33.95 -35.33
CA TYR A 3 -18.29 32.94 -36.38
C TYR A 3 -17.37 33.39 -37.52
N LEU A 4 -16.28 32.68 -37.76
CA LEU A 4 -15.52 32.80 -39.01
C LEU A 4 -16.20 31.85 -39.99
N ASP A 5 -16.93 32.39 -40.96
CA ASP A 5 -17.50 31.61 -42.05
C ASP A 5 -16.38 30.85 -42.77
N THR A 6 -16.65 29.58 -43.11
CA THR A 6 -15.68 28.65 -43.73
C THR A 6 -15.16 29.12 -45.09
N ASP A 7 -15.79 30.13 -45.69
CA ASP A 7 -15.44 30.71 -46.97
C ASP A 7 -14.56 31.97 -46.86
N THR A 8 -14.21 32.40 -45.63
CA THR A 8 -13.36 33.57 -45.42
C THR A 8 -11.88 33.19 -45.52
N VAL A 9 -11.20 33.65 -46.57
CA VAL A 9 -9.74 33.51 -46.69
C VAL A 9 -9.08 34.18 -45.48
N CYS A 10 -8.33 33.40 -44.68
CA CYS A 10 -7.57 33.91 -43.54
C CYS A 10 -6.08 33.88 -43.86
N SER A 11 -5.35 34.94 -43.50
CA SER A 11 -3.90 34.98 -43.64
C SER A 11 -3.23 34.66 -42.31
N TRP A 12 -2.35 33.66 -42.27
CA TRP A 12 -1.62 33.26 -41.07
C TRP A 12 -0.20 33.82 -41.10
N ILE A 13 0.20 34.51 -40.05
CA ILE A 13 1.55 35.05 -39.89
C ILE A 13 2.14 34.52 -38.59
N SER A 14 3.15 33.66 -38.72
CA SER A 14 3.94 33.21 -37.58
C SER A 14 4.97 34.28 -37.24
N LEU A 15 4.77 34.95 -36.10
CA LEU A 15 5.73 35.89 -35.53
C LEU A 15 6.73 35.09 -34.68
N ASN A 16 7.44 34.16 -35.33
CA ASN A 16 8.62 33.56 -34.74
C ASN A 16 9.64 34.69 -34.56
N LEU A 17 10.12 34.85 -33.34
CA LEU A 17 11.23 35.74 -33.01
C LEU A 17 12.51 34.91 -33.11
N PRO A 18 13.16 34.78 -34.29
CA PRO A 18 14.51 34.22 -34.32
C PRO A 18 15.41 35.15 -33.51
N GLY A 19 16.34 34.58 -32.75
CA GLY A 19 17.33 35.30 -31.94
C GLY A 19 18.32 36.16 -32.74
N SER A 20 18.02 36.53 -33.99
CA SER A 20 18.93 37.23 -34.91
C SER A 20 18.27 38.46 -35.53
N ALA A 21 18.95 39.60 -35.41
CA ALA A 21 18.67 40.95 -35.95
C ALA A 21 17.52 41.76 -35.26
N PRO A 22 17.87 42.66 -34.32
CA PRO A 22 16.91 43.57 -33.66
C PRO A 22 16.22 44.56 -34.60
N SER A 23 16.87 44.99 -35.68
CA SER A 23 16.44 46.08 -36.55
C SER A 23 15.36 45.68 -37.58
N LEU A 24 15.52 44.52 -38.23
CA LEU A 24 14.61 44.07 -39.29
C LEU A 24 13.18 43.80 -38.79
N LEU A 25 13.06 43.24 -37.58
CA LEU A 25 11.76 42.94 -36.97
C LEU A 25 10.99 44.21 -36.54
N ARG A 26 11.69 45.30 -36.22
CA ARG A 26 11.01 46.56 -35.85
C ARG A 26 10.36 47.22 -37.06
N THR A 27 11.05 47.21 -38.20
CA THR A 27 10.51 47.74 -39.47
C THR A 27 9.36 46.88 -39.97
N GLY A 28 9.52 45.55 -39.99
CA GLY A 28 8.47 44.64 -40.46
C GLY A 28 7.19 44.68 -39.60
N LEU A 29 7.29 44.90 -38.29
CA LEU A 29 6.12 45.04 -37.43
C LEU A 29 5.34 46.34 -37.66
N GLN A 30 6.00 47.44 -38.02
CA GLN A 30 5.32 48.71 -38.32
C GLN A 30 4.55 48.62 -39.65
N GLU A 31 5.13 47.98 -40.66
CA GLU A 31 4.43 47.70 -41.92
C GLU A 31 3.25 46.74 -41.71
N LEU A 32 3.42 45.72 -40.87
CA LEU A 32 2.34 44.81 -40.50
C LEU A 32 1.18 45.53 -39.79
N ILE A 33 1.47 46.47 -38.89
CA ILE A 33 0.44 47.31 -38.26
C ILE A 33 -0.29 48.16 -39.32
N GLY A 34 0.46 48.73 -40.28
CA GLY A 34 -0.12 49.44 -41.42
C GLY A 34 -1.07 48.54 -42.23
N LEU A 35 -0.66 47.30 -42.49
CA LEU A 35 -1.47 46.31 -43.19
C LEU A 35 -2.74 45.93 -42.40
N ILE A 36 -2.63 45.69 -41.08
CA ILE A 36 -3.76 45.35 -40.21
C ILE A 36 -4.84 46.45 -40.22
N ARG A 37 -4.45 47.72 -40.35
CA ARG A 37 -5.40 48.85 -40.37
C ARG A 37 -6.19 48.96 -41.68
N HIS A 38 -5.65 48.47 -42.79
CA HIS A 38 -6.24 48.63 -44.12
C HIS A 38 -6.74 47.32 -44.75
N THR A 39 -6.34 46.18 -44.19
CA THR A 39 -6.77 44.87 -44.68
C THR A 39 -8.26 44.64 -44.45
N LYS A 40 -8.91 44.06 -45.45
CA LYS A 40 -10.28 43.50 -45.35
C LYS A 40 -10.26 41.99 -45.08
N ILE A 41 -9.08 41.39 -45.07
CA ILE A 41 -8.83 39.96 -44.86
C ILE A 41 -8.38 39.77 -43.40
N PRO A 42 -8.98 38.85 -42.62
CA PRO A 42 -8.56 38.60 -41.25
C PRO A 42 -7.14 38.04 -41.21
N ILE A 43 -6.27 38.70 -40.43
CA ILE A 43 -4.89 38.28 -40.20
C ILE A 43 -4.79 37.62 -38.82
N ILE A 44 -4.33 36.37 -38.79
CA ILE A 44 -4.07 35.62 -37.56
C ILE A 44 -2.56 35.66 -37.28
N CYS A 45 -2.18 36.44 -36.26
CA CYS A 45 -0.80 36.55 -35.79
C CYS A 45 -0.55 35.58 -34.64
N MET A 46 0.43 34.69 -34.78
CA MET A 46 0.84 33.77 -33.72
C MET A 46 2.16 34.23 -33.11
N CYS A 47 2.21 34.44 -31.80
CA CYS A 47 3.42 34.78 -31.07
C CYS A 47 3.61 33.85 -29.85
N ASN A 48 4.86 33.52 -29.54
CA ASN A 48 5.19 32.62 -28.42
C ASN A 48 5.20 33.37 -27.07
N ASP A 49 5.62 34.64 -27.06
CA ASP A 49 5.64 35.49 -25.87
C ASP A 49 5.01 36.87 -26.16
N ARG A 50 3.92 37.16 -25.46
CA ARG A 50 3.20 38.44 -25.51
C ARG A 50 4.00 39.59 -24.91
N ASN A 51 4.80 39.30 -23.88
CA ASN A 51 5.51 40.32 -23.13
C ASN A 51 6.80 40.76 -23.82
N HIS A 52 7.13 40.16 -24.97
CA HIS A 52 8.29 40.52 -25.74
C HIS A 52 8.19 41.99 -26.22
N PRO A 53 9.23 42.83 -26.00
CA PRO A 53 9.16 44.27 -26.23
C PRO A 53 8.81 44.67 -27.68
N LYS A 54 9.17 43.84 -28.66
CA LYS A 54 8.83 44.06 -30.08
C LYS A 54 7.32 43.86 -30.34
N ILE A 55 6.71 42.86 -29.72
CA ILE A 55 5.30 42.49 -29.93
C ILE A 55 4.34 43.44 -29.19
N ARG A 56 4.81 44.09 -28.11
CA ARG A 56 4.00 45.06 -27.33
C ARG A 56 3.34 46.15 -28.18
N SER A 57 3.98 46.60 -29.26
CA SER A 57 3.42 47.59 -30.19
C SER A 57 2.26 47.06 -31.05
N LEU A 58 2.24 45.76 -31.32
CA LEU A 58 1.23 45.08 -32.14
C LEU A 58 -0.03 44.70 -31.34
N VAL A 59 0.12 44.39 -30.04
CA VAL A 59 -0.97 43.93 -29.16
C VAL A 59 -2.17 44.90 -29.13
N HIS A 60 -1.93 46.19 -29.32
CA HIS A 60 -3.00 47.21 -29.33
C HIS A 60 -3.89 47.18 -30.60
N TYR A 61 -3.46 46.49 -31.66
CA TYR A 61 -4.17 46.39 -32.94
C TYR A 61 -4.79 45.01 -33.19
N CYS A 62 -4.55 44.04 -32.30
CA CYS A 62 -4.98 42.66 -32.46
C CYS A 62 -5.89 42.22 -31.30
N PHE A 63 -6.78 41.27 -31.59
CA PHE A 63 -7.49 40.55 -30.53
C PHE A 63 -6.56 39.53 -29.84
N ASP A 64 -6.37 39.68 -28.54
CA ASP A 64 -5.42 38.89 -27.74
C ASP A 64 -6.03 37.54 -27.33
N LEU A 65 -5.76 36.51 -28.13
CA LEU A 65 -6.08 35.12 -27.81
C LEU A 65 -4.90 34.44 -27.11
N ARG A 66 -5.10 34.04 -25.86
CA ARG A 66 -4.06 33.37 -25.06
C ARG A 66 -4.30 31.88 -24.97
N PHE A 67 -3.35 31.12 -25.48
CA PHE A 67 -3.32 29.68 -25.27
C PHE A 67 -2.75 29.40 -23.88
N GLN A 68 -3.62 28.92 -23.00
CA GLN A 68 -3.19 28.37 -21.72
C GLN A 68 -2.85 26.90 -21.91
N ARG A 69 -1.82 26.42 -21.21
CA ARG A 69 -1.60 24.98 -21.10
C ARG A 69 -2.85 24.36 -20.46
N PRO A 70 -3.43 23.30 -21.05
CA PRO A 70 -4.60 22.67 -20.47
C PRO A 70 -4.27 22.16 -19.07
N ARG A 71 -5.21 22.33 -18.14
CA ARG A 71 -5.09 21.82 -16.79
C ARG A 71 -5.12 20.30 -16.81
N LEU A 72 -4.46 19.65 -15.85
CA LEU A 72 -4.46 18.18 -15.74
C LEU A 72 -5.87 17.61 -15.68
N GLU A 73 -6.83 18.32 -15.07
CA GLU A 73 -8.26 17.94 -15.04
C GLU A 73 -8.89 17.89 -16.43
N GLN A 74 -8.60 18.88 -17.29
CA GLN A 74 -9.11 18.92 -18.66
C GLN A 74 -8.55 17.76 -19.47
N ILE A 75 -7.26 17.48 -19.30
CA ILE A 75 -6.60 16.34 -19.92
C ILE A 75 -7.23 15.03 -19.45
N LYS A 76 -7.41 14.85 -18.13
CA LYS A 76 -8.07 13.67 -17.55
C LYS A 76 -9.48 13.46 -18.09
N ALA A 77 -10.29 14.52 -18.17
CA ALA A 77 -11.65 14.43 -18.71
C ALA A 77 -11.65 13.99 -20.19
N ILE A 78 -10.72 14.50 -20.99
CA ILE A 78 -10.59 14.11 -22.40
C ILE A 78 -10.26 12.62 -22.51
N TYR A 79 -9.24 12.14 -21.79
CA TYR A 79 -8.80 10.74 -21.90
C TYR A 79 -9.73 9.74 -21.22
N ALA A 80 -10.34 10.08 -20.08
CA ALA A 80 -11.16 9.16 -19.32
C ALA A 80 -12.62 9.10 -19.79
N SER A 81 -13.16 10.19 -20.35
CA SER A 81 -14.58 10.29 -20.70
C SER A 81 -14.82 10.56 -22.18
N VAL A 82 -14.20 11.60 -22.74
CA VAL A 82 -14.52 12.07 -24.10
C VAL A 82 -14.02 11.08 -25.15
N LEU A 83 -12.76 10.66 -25.06
CA LEU A 83 -12.14 9.78 -26.04
C LEU A 83 -12.81 8.38 -26.07
N PRO A 84 -13.05 7.70 -24.93
CA PRO A 84 -13.77 6.43 -24.96
C PRO A 84 -15.23 6.59 -25.43
N GLY A 85 -15.88 7.71 -25.08
CA GLY A 85 -17.25 7.99 -25.51
C GLY A 85 -17.40 8.12 -27.02
N GLU A 86 -16.44 8.75 -27.70
CA GLU A 86 -16.48 8.85 -29.17
C GLU A 86 -16.12 7.52 -29.83
N LEU A 87 -15.13 6.79 -29.30
CA LEU A 87 -14.72 5.48 -29.84
C LEU A 87 -15.81 4.41 -29.67
N MET A 88 -16.57 4.46 -28.57
CA MET A 88 -17.63 3.51 -28.26
C MET A 88 -19.02 4.08 -28.58
N ARG A 89 -19.10 5.09 -29.45
CA ARG A 89 -20.35 5.73 -29.81
C ARG A 89 -21.30 4.72 -30.45
N GLY A 90 -22.41 4.44 -29.80
CA GLY A 90 -23.37 3.46 -30.27
C GLY A 90 -24.42 3.11 -29.23
N TYR A 91 -25.16 2.03 -29.49
CA TYR A 91 -26.16 1.51 -28.56
C TYR A 91 -25.48 0.63 -27.51
N MET A 92 -25.73 0.90 -26.23
CA MET A 92 -25.22 0.09 -25.13
C MET A 92 -26.17 -1.08 -24.87
N SER A 93 -25.70 -2.32 -25.04
CA SER A 93 -26.53 -3.53 -24.90
C SER A 93 -26.91 -3.86 -23.47
N GLN A 94 -26.13 -3.41 -22.49
CA GLN A 94 -26.33 -3.66 -21.07
C GLN A 94 -26.48 -2.34 -20.33
N PHE A 95 -27.32 -2.32 -19.30
CA PHE A 95 -27.47 -1.16 -18.43
C PHE A 95 -26.14 -0.84 -17.72
N PRO A 96 -25.75 0.44 -17.54
CA PRO A 96 -24.49 0.77 -16.88
C PRO A 96 -24.55 0.31 -15.42
N VAL A 97 -23.74 -0.69 -15.09
CA VAL A 97 -23.63 -1.21 -13.72
C VAL A 97 -22.67 -0.33 -12.93
N PHE A 98 -22.95 -0.17 -11.65
CA PHE A 98 -22.06 0.52 -10.73
C PHE A 98 -20.60 -0.02 -10.82
N PRO A 99 -19.57 0.83 -10.83
CA PRO A 99 -18.18 0.38 -10.95
C PRO A 99 -17.78 -0.57 -9.81
N SER A 100 -17.50 -1.83 -10.14
CA SER A 100 -17.07 -2.84 -9.16
C SER A 100 -15.66 -2.59 -8.59
N TRP A 101 -14.91 -1.64 -9.16
CA TRP A 101 -13.56 -1.32 -8.74
C TRP A 101 -13.49 -0.86 -7.27
N LEU A 102 -14.47 -0.09 -6.79
CA LEU A 102 -14.47 0.39 -5.41
C LEU A 102 -14.53 -0.76 -4.40
N GLY A 103 -15.36 -1.77 -4.67
CA GLY A 103 -15.42 -2.98 -3.84
C GLY A 103 -14.09 -3.72 -3.85
N LYS A 104 -13.48 -3.91 -5.03
CA LYS A 104 -12.18 -4.59 -5.19
C LYS A 104 -11.04 -3.82 -4.51
N PHE A 105 -11.06 -2.50 -4.56
CA PHE A 105 -10.06 -1.65 -3.91
C PHE A 105 -10.14 -1.81 -2.39
N SER A 106 -11.35 -1.80 -1.82
CA SER A 106 -11.55 -2.09 -0.39
C SER A 106 -11.07 -3.49 -0.01
N SER A 107 -11.40 -4.53 -0.80
CA SER A 107 -10.88 -5.89 -0.59
C SER A 107 -9.36 -5.95 -0.66
N THR A 108 -8.73 -5.20 -1.56
CA THR A 108 -7.26 -5.11 -1.65
C THR A 108 -6.67 -4.54 -0.36
N GLY A 109 -7.29 -3.51 0.22
CA GLY A 109 -6.86 -2.95 1.51
C GLY A 109 -7.03 -3.93 2.68
N LYS A 110 -8.10 -4.74 2.68
CA LYS A 110 -8.28 -5.81 3.67
C LYS A 110 -7.18 -6.86 3.57
N HIS A 111 -6.90 -7.35 2.36
CA HIS A 111 -5.85 -8.35 2.14
C HIS A 111 -4.46 -7.83 2.55
N ASP A 112 -4.15 -6.55 2.27
CA ASP A 112 -2.87 -5.95 2.67
C ASP A 112 -2.68 -5.88 4.20
N ARG A 113 -3.76 -5.64 4.95
CA ARG A 113 -3.74 -5.65 6.43
C ARG A 113 -3.49 -7.05 6.97
N ILE A 114 -4.24 -8.04 6.47
CA ILE A 114 -4.08 -9.43 6.88
C ILE A 114 -2.67 -9.96 6.56
N ILE A 115 -2.13 -9.65 5.38
CA ILE A 115 -0.76 -10.05 5.01
C ILE A 115 0.26 -9.39 5.94
N GLN A 116 0.03 -8.14 6.35
CA GLN A 116 0.90 -7.46 7.31
C GLN A 116 0.86 -8.14 8.67
N GLU A 117 -0.32 -8.47 9.19
CA GLU A 117 -0.49 -9.16 10.48
C GLU A 117 0.20 -10.52 10.46
N LEU A 118 -0.04 -11.34 9.43
CA LEU A 118 0.64 -12.61 9.22
C LEU A 118 2.17 -12.45 9.20
N ALA A 119 2.69 -11.44 8.49
CA ALA A 119 4.12 -11.16 8.46
C ALA A 119 4.68 -10.78 9.83
N MET A 120 3.90 -10.05 10.65
CA MET A 120 4.28 -9.71 12.03
C MET A 120 4.32 -10.95 12.91
N HIS A 121 3.36 -11.87 12.77
CA HIS A 121 3.31 -13.07 13.63
C HIS A 121 4.46 -14.02 13.35
N MET A 122 4.78 -14.21 12.07
CA MET A 122 5.90 -15.06 11.65
C MET A 122 7.27 -14.40 11.84
N SER A 123 7.34 -13.15 12.32
CA SER A 123 8.59 -12.35 12.33
C SER A 123 9.68 -12.91 13.26
N LEU A 124 9.30 -13.64 14.31
CA LEU A 124 10.23 -14.29 15.25
C LEU A 124 10.98 -15.46 14.60
N ARG A 125 10.41 -16.05 13.55
CA ARG A 125 10.91 -17.25 12.86
C ARG A 125 11.42 -16.95 11.47
N THR A 126 10.82 -15.97 10.82
CA THR A 126 11.07 -15.62 9.43
C THR A 126 11.19 -14.11 9.29
N GLN A 127 12.26 -13.63 8.66
CA GLN A 127 12.35 -12.22 8.27
C GLN A 127 11.86 -12.11 6.83
N THR A 128 10.57 -11.79 6.63
CA THR A 128 9.97 -11.76 5.30
C THR A 128 9.28 -10.43 5.01
N CYS A 129 9.08 -10.14 3.73
CA CYS A 129 8.30 -8.99 3.29
C CYS A 129 6.87 -9.44 2.91
N LYS A 130 5.90 -8.52 2.97
CA LYS A 130 4.50 -8.77 2.59
C LYS A 130 4.34 -9.53 1.27
N ARG A 131 5.16 -9.17 0.27
CA ARG A 131 5.12 -9.79 -1.06
C ARG A 131 5.53 -11.26 -1.02
N THR A 132 6.61 -11.58 -0.31
CA THR A 132 7.11 -12.96 -0.15
C THR A 132 6.09 -13.79 0.63
N VAL A 133 5.51 -13.23 1.69
CA VAL A 133 4.43 -13.90 2.44
C VAL A 133 3.28 -14.28 1.51
N ASN A 134 2.80 -13.34 0.69
CA ASN A 134 1.65 -13.54 -0.19
C ASN A 134 1.92 -14.52 -1.34
N MET A 135 3.08 -14.39 -2.01
CA MET A 135 3.36 -15.12 -3.24
C MET A 135 3.97 -16.51 -2.97
N GLU A 136 4.78 -16.64 -1.92
CA GLU A 136 5.57 -17.84 -1.66
C GLU A 136 5.07 -18.57 -0.42
N TYR A 137 4.96 -17.93 0.73
CA TYR A 137 4.65 -18.64 1.99
C TYR A 137 3.18 -19.08 2.09
N LEU A 138 2.23 -18.21 1.74
CA LEU A 138 0.79 -18.45 1.91
C LEU A 138 0.29 -19.80 1.37
N PRO A 139 0.62 -20.23 0.13
CA PRO A 139 0.20 -21.54 -0.36
C PRO A 139 0.81 -22.71 0.44
N TYR A 140 2.07 -22.60 0.87
CA TYR A 140 2.71 -23.64 1.69
C TYR A 140 2.14 -23.70 3.10
N LEU A 141 1.89 -22.54 3.74
CA LEU A 141 1.27 -22.46 5.06
C LEU A 141 -0.13 -23.08 5.04
N ARG A 142 -0.93 -22.77 4.02
CA ARG A 142 -2.26 -23.37 3.82
C ARG A 142 -2.16 -24.89 3.71
N ASP A 143 -1.29 -25.39 2.86
CA ASP A 143 -1.21 -26.82 2.58
C ASP A 143 -0.61 -27.59 3.78
N ALA A 144 0.36 -27.02 4.49
CA ALA A 144 0.92 -27.60 5.70
C ALA A 144 -0.10 -27.72 6.84
N ILE A 145 -1.05 -26.79 6.96
CA ILE A 145 -2.14 -26.86 7.95
C ILE A 145 -3.24 -27.83 7.49
N VAL A 146 -3.60 -27.82 6.20
CA VAL A 146 -4.76 -28.59 5.70
C VAL A 146 -4.42 -30.05 5.39
N GLN A 147 -3.20 -30.37 4.94
CA GLN A 147 -2.85 -31.74 4.57
C GLN A 147 -2.96 -32.73 5.74
N PRO A 148 -2.42 -32.46 6.94
CA PRO A 148 -2.56 -33.38 8.08
C PRO A 148 -4.02 -33.62 8.46
N LEU A 149 -4.85 -32.58 8.42
CA LEU A 149 -6.29 -32.67 8.72
C LEU A 149 -7.07 -33.44 7.66
N LYS A 150 -6.59 -33.45 6.41
CA LYS A 150 -7.21 -34.16 5.29
C LYS A 150 -6.84 -35.64 5.27
N ASP A 151 -5.56 -35.95 5.52
CA ASP A 151 -5.02 -37.30 5.33
C ASP A 151 -5.18 -38.15 6.60
N PHE A 152 -5.01 -37.57 7.79
CA PHE A 152 -5.09 -38.27 9.09
C PHE A 152 -6.33 -37.90 9.93
N GLY A 153 -7.14 -36.94 9.48
CA GLY A 153 -8.38 -36.55 10.16
C GLY A 153 -8.13 -36.01 11.58
N ALA A 154 -8.75 -36.63 12.59
CA ALA A 154 -8.63 -36.20 13.99
C ALA A 154 -7.23 -36.43 14.58
N ASP A 155 -6.49 -37.41 14.06
CA ASP A 155 -5.14 -37.74 14.57
C ASP A 155 -4.09 -36.74 14.06
N GLY A 156 -4.35 -36.05 12.94
CA GLY A 156 -3.49 -35.00 12.38
C GLY A 156 -3.65 -33.63 13.04
N VAL A 157 -4.55 -33.48 14.02
CA VAL A 157 -4.80 -32.20 14.70
C VAL A 157 -3.56 -31.72 15.46
N GLN A 158 -2.86 -32.61 16.15
CA GLN A 158 -1.66 -32.24 16.92
C GLN A 158 -0.52 -31.77 16.00
N GLU A 159 -0.37 -32.41 14.83
CA GLU A 159 0.63 -32.04 13.84
C GLU A 159 0.36 -30.63 13.28
N ALA A 160 -0.91 -30.33 12.97
CA ALA A 160 -1.31 -29.01 12.50
C ALA A 160 -1.08 -27.93 13.57
N ILE A 161 -1.40 -28.21 14.84
CA ILE A 161 -1.17 -27.27 15.95
C ILE A 161 0.32 -27.03 16.18
N THR A 162 1.13 -28.08 16.19
CA THR A 162 2.58 -27.97 16.34
C THR A 162 3.20 -27.15 15.21
N PHE A 163 2.69 -27.29 13.98
CA PHE A 163 3.10 -26.46 12.86
C PHE A 163 2.72 -24.99 13.06
N MET A 164 1.51 -24.70 13.55
CA MET A 164 1.10 -23.33 13.87
C MET A 164 1.99 -22.69 14.94
N ASP A 165 2.28 -23.42 16.01
CA ASP A 165 3.16 -22.97 17.09
C ASP A 165 4.58 -22.71 16.59
N SER A 166 5.05 -23.51 15.63
CA SER A 166 6.38 -23.32 15.04
C SER A 166 6.53 -21.96 14.35
N TYR A 167 5.44 -21.38 13.84
CA TYR A 167 5.39 -20.07 13.18
C TYR A 167 4.66 -18.98 14.00
N CYS A 168 4.31 -19.26 15.26
CA CYS A 168 3.55 -18.36 16.14
C CYS A 168 2.23 -17.87 15.52
N LEU A 169 1.55 -18.74 14.75
CA LEU A 169 0.27 -18.44 14.11
C LEU A 169 -0.88 -18.58 15.10
N MET A 170 -1.83 -17.65 15.02
CA MET A 170 -3.03 -17.68 15.83
C MET A 170 -4.18 -18.40 15.12
N LYS A 171 -5.24 -18.72 15.85
CA LYS A 171 -6.48 -19.26 15.29
C LYS A 171 -7.07 -18.36 14.18
N GLU A 172 -7.03 -17.05 14.37
CA GLU A 172 -7.52 -16.06 13.39
C GLU A 172 -6.72 -16.10 12.08
N ASP A 173 -5.42 -16.37 12.17
CA ASP A 173 -4.53 -16.44 11.00
C ASP A 173 -4.91 -17.58 10.05
N ILE A 174 -5.49 -18.67 10.56
CA ILE A 174 -5.95 -19.76 9.71
C ILE A 174 -7.08 -19.29 8.81
N GLU A 175 -8.09 -18.64 9.39
CA GLU A 175 -9.26 -18.13 8.65
C GLU A 175 -8.81 -17.12 7.58
N ASN A 176 -7.90 -16.22 7.98
CA ASN A 176 -7.21 -15.26 7.13
C ASN A 176 -6.42 -15.91 5.97
N ILE A 177 -5.62 -16.94 6.26
CA ILE A 177 -4.84 -17.70 5.26
C ILE A 177 -5.78 -18.39 4.26
N MET A 178 -6.90 -18.95 4.73
CA MET A 178 -7.88 -19.61 3.86
C MET A 178 -8.62 -18.62 2.96
N GLU A 179 -8.95 -17.43 3.46
CA GLU A 179 -9.60 -16.38 2.66
C GLU A 179 -8.66 -15.90 1.54
N ILE A 180 -7.41 -15.53 1.87
CA ILE A 180 -6.47 -14.98 0.88
C ILE A 180 -6.01 -16.02 -0.13
N SER A 181 -5.87 -17.28 0.28
CA SER A 181 -5.46 -18.38 -0.60
C SER A 181 -6.52 -18.82 -1.62
N THR A 182 -7.71 -18.22 -1.59
CA THR A 182 -8.82 -18.65 -2.44
C THR A 182 -8.81 -17.95 -3.78
N TRP A 183 -8.36 -18.66 -4.81
CA TRP A 183 -8.29 -18.15 -6.18
C TRP A 183 -9.47 -18.62 -7.04
N GLY A 184 -10.13 -17.69 -7.74
CA GLY A 184 -11.15 -18.01 -8.75
C GLY A 184 -12.48 -18.53 -8.19
N GLY A 185 -12.84 -18.18 -6.95
CA GLY A 185 -14.13 -18.54 -6.35
C GLY A 185 -14.29 -20.03 -6.03
N LYS A 186 -13.19 -20.81 -6.07
CA LYS A 186 -13.21 -22.22 -5.66
C LYS A 186 -13.28 -22.30 -4.13
N PRO A 187 -14.08 -23.21 -3.55
CA PRO A 187 -14.14 -23.35 -2.10
C PRO A 187 -12.76 -23.72 -1.53
N SER A 188 -12.41 -23.12 -0.39
CA SER A 188 -11.12 -23.34 0.26
C SER A 188 -10.92 -24.82 0.60
N PRO A 189 -9.68 -25.37 0.56
CA PRO A 189 -9.41 -26.75 0.94
C PRO A 189 -9.92 -27.09 2.35
N PHE A 190 -9.82 -26.14 3.28
CA PHE A 190 -10.33 -26.25 4.65
C PHE A 190 -11.86 -26.41 4.72
N SER A 191 -12.62 -25.75 3.84
CA SER A 191 -14.09 -25.89 3.83
C SER A 191 -14.55 -27.33 3.55
N LYS A 192 -13.75 -28.12 2.82
CA LYS A 192 -14.06 -29.52 2.45
C LYS A 192 -13.82 -30.54 3.57
N LEU A 193 -13.18 -30.14 4.67
CA LEU A 193 -12.93 -31.03 5.81
C LEU A 193 -14.23 -31.36 6.56
N ASP A 194 -14.30 -32.55 7.13
CA ASP A 194 -15.42 -32.99 7.97
C ASP A 194 -15.62 -32.01 9.15
N PRO A 195 -16.85 -31.52 9.39
CA PRO A 195 -17.18 -30.73 10.57
C PRO A 195 -16.65 -31.31 11.90
N LYS A 196 -16.59 -32.64 12.05
CA LYS A 196 -16.05 -33.30 13.24
C LYS A 196 -14.55 -33.00 13.43
N VAL A 197 -13.77 -32.99 12.35
CA VAL A 197 -12.33 -32.69 12.38
C VAL A 197 -12.10 -31.22 12.71
N LYS A 198 -12.88 -30.30 12.12
CA LYS A 198 -12.81 -28.86 12.44
C LYS A 198 -13.12 -28.56 13.91
N ALA A 199 -14.12 -29.24 14.46
CA ALA A 199 -14.47 -29.13 15.87
C ALA A 199 -13.37 -29.69 16.78
N ALA A 200 -12.78 -30.85 16.44
CA ALA A 200 -11.66 -31.42 17.17
C ALA A 200 -10.43 -30.49 17.15
N PHE A 201 -10.11 -29.92 15.98
CA PHE A 201 -9.04 -28.95 15.81
C PHE A 201 -9.22 -27.72 16.72
N THR A 202 -10.42 -27.13 16.72
CA THR A 202 -10.71 -25.92 17.52
C THR A 202 -10.63 -26.20 19.02
N ARG A 203 -11.11 -27.37 19.47
CA ARG A 203 -11.06 -27.77 20.89
C ARG A 203 -9.63 -28.07 21.35
N ALA A 204 -8.82 -28.69 20.50
CA ALA A 204 -7.43 -28.99 20.81
C ALA A 204 -6.60 -27.72 20.89
N TYR A 205 -6.77 -26.79 19.94
CA TYR A 205 -6.11 -25.47 19.98
C TYR A 205 -6.44 -24.72 21.27
N ASN A 206 -7.72 -24.59 21.63
CA ASN A 206 -8.08 -23.87 22.86
C ASN A 206 -7.61 -24.55 24.16
N LYS A 207 -7.24 -25.84 24.12
CA LYS A 207 -6.72 -26.57 25.28
C LYS A 207 -5.23 -26.31 25.50
N GLU A 208 -4.49 -25.97 24.44
CA GLU A 208 -3.06 -25.75 24.48
C GLU A 208 -2.73 -24.27 24.64
N ALA A 209 -1.62 -23.96 25.31
CA ALA A 209 -1.18 -22.59 25.54
C ALA A 209 -0.21 -22.20 24.42
N HIS A 210 -0.67 -21.35 23.50
CA HIS A 210 0.07 -20.94 22.30
C HIS A 210 0.88 -19.66 22.54
N LEU A 211 2.08 -19.59 21.98
CA LEU A 211 2.93 -18.41 22.08
C LEU A 211 2.41 -17.32 21.13
N THR A 212 1.99 -16.17 21.66
CA THR A 212 1.56 -15.06 20.83
C THR A 212 2.69 -14.05 20.59
N PRO A 213 2.82 -13.47 19.38
CA PRO A 213 3.88 -12.52 19.03
C PRO A 213 3.80 -11.18 19.80
N TYR A 214 2.64 -10.88 20.38
CA TYR A 214 2.35 -9.69 21.17
C TYR A 214 1.58 -10.09 22.44
N SER A 215 1.71 -9.30 23.51
CA SER A 215 1.00 -9.54 24.76
C SER A 215 -0.49 -9.28 24.58
N LEU A 216 -1.32 -10.30 24.76
CA LEU A 216 -2.79 -10.18 24.72
C LEU A 216 -3.41 -9.57 25.99
N HIS A 217 -2.63 -8.89 26.82
CA HIS A 217 -3.13 -8.26 28.05
C HIS A 217 -2.86 -6.76 28.06
N SER A 218 -3.95 -5.99 28.19
CA SER A 218 -3.85 -4.74 28.94
C SER A 218 -3.53 -5.14 30.38
N VAL A 219 -2.33 -4.80 30.84
CA VAL A 219 -1.96 -5.02 32.24
C VAL A 219 -2.96 -4.23 33.07
N LYS A 220 -3.89 -4.91 33.74
CA LYS A 220 -4.68 -4.29 34.82
C LYS A 220 -3.67 -3.87 35.87
N THR A 221 -3.25 -2.61 35.83
CA THR A 221 -2.31 -2.05 36.78
C THR A 221 -2.91 -2.20 38.17
N SER A 222 -2.44 -3.18 38.93
CA SER A 222 -2.73 -3.27 40.35
C SER A 222 -2.20 -2.00 41.00
N LYS A 223 -3.12 -1.27 41.62
CA LYS A 223 -2.95 0.08 42.16
C LYS A 223 -1.83 0.09 43.20
N ARG A 224 -0.65 0.60 42.83
CA ARG A 224 0.35 1.10 43.79
C ARG A 224 1.06 2.35 43.27
N GLN A 225 0.43 3.46 43.61
CA GLN A 225 0.90 4.84 43.81
C GLN A 225 2.32 5.25 43.32
N SER A 226 2.31 6.26 42.43
CA SER A 226 3.24 7.40 42.31
C SER A 226 4.19 7.43 41.09
N GLY A 227 3.98 8.41 40.19
CA GLY A 227 5.07 9.08 39.46
C GLY A 227 5.01 9.18 37.92
N SER A 228 4.20 10.10 37.40
CA SER A 228 4.45 11.00 36.24
C SER A 228 4.76 10.48 34.81
N ALA A 229 3.82 10.82 33.91
CA ALA A 229 3.93 11.31 32.52
C ALA A 229 4.54 10.43 31.41
N VAL A 230 3.74 10.11 30.39
CA VAL A 230 3.63 10.87 29.11
C VAL A 230 2.45 10.30 28.31
N THR A 231 1.57 11.20 27.88
CA THR A 231 0.42 11.01 27.00
C THR A 231 0.86 10.71 25.56
N LEU A 232 0.37 9.62 24.98
CA LEU A 232 0.23 9.45 23.54
C LEU A 232 -1.18 8.94 23.28
N GLU A 233 -2.04 9.86 22.86
CA GLU A 233 -3.37 9.55 22.36
C GLU A 233 -3.26 8.85 21.00
N LEU A 234 -3.85 7.67 20.89
CA LEU A 234 -4.36 7.14 19.64
C LEU A 234 -5.71 6.47 19.92
N SER A 235 -6.77 7.26 19.75
CA SER A 235 -8.19 6.86 19.70
C SER A 235 -8.37 5.62 18.82
N GLU A 236 -8.83 4.51 19.38
CA GLU A 236 -10.25 4.10 19.51
C GLU A 236 -10.95 3.90 18.16
N ASP A 237 -11.18 2.64 17.80
CA ASP A 237 -12.40 2.12 17.18
C ASP A 237 -12.34 0.58 17.17
N LEU A 238 -12.52 -0.04 18.34
CA LEU A 238 -12.92 -1.45 18.44
C LEU A 238 -14.24 -1.50 19.20
N ASN A 239 -15.31 -1.65 18.43
CA ASN A 239 -16.65 -1.95 18.90
C ASN A 239 -16.65 -3.36 19.51
N VAL A 240 -16.44 -3.44 20.83
CA VAL A 240 -16.58 -4.67 21.61
C VAL A 240 -18.08 -4.85 21.88
N GLU A 241 -18.71 -5.77 21.15
CA GLU A 241 -19.97 -6.35 21.63
C GLU A 241 -19.63 -7.18 22.87
N GLU A 242 -20.09 -6.71 24.04
CA GLU A 242 -20.08 -7.44 25.29
C GLU A 242 -20.84 -8.76 25.12
N ILE A 243 -20.11 -9.87 25.14
CA ILE A 243 -20.65 -11.14 25.61
C ILE A 243 -20.04 -11.37 26.98
N GLN A 244 -20.83 -11.07 28.01
CA GLN A 244 -20.60 -11.52 29.38
C GLN A 244 -20.67 -13.05 29.39
N SER A 245 -19.52 -13.69 29.63
CA SER A 245 -19.47 -15.01 30.25
C SER A 245 -18.67 -14.88 31.53
N ASP A 246 -19.38 -14.66 32.63
CA ASP A 246 -18.90 -14.95 33.98
C ASP A 246 -18.62 -16.45 34.06
N GLU A 247 -17.37 -16.86 33.90
CA GLU A 247 -16.83 -18.05 34.57
C GLU A 247 -15.47 -17.67 35.14
N ASP A 248 -15.42 -17.58 36.48
CA ASP A 248 -14.20 -17.45 37.28
C ASP A 248 -13.31 -18.68 37.06
N GLU A 249 -12.49 -18.68 36.00
CA GLU A 249 -11.30 -19.52 35.97
C GLU A 249 -10.16 -18.74 36.59
N GLN A 250 -9.75 -19.19 37.78
CA GLN A 250 -8.53 -18.76 38.45
C GLN A 250 -7.34 -19.07 37.52
N GLU A 251 -6.97 -18.13 36.65
CA GLU A 251 -5.84 -18.28 35.75
C GLU A 251 -4.55 -18.29 36.58
N SER A 252 -4.07 -19.51 36.87
CA SER A 252 -2.82 -19.74 37.57
C SER A 252 -1.68 -19.13 36.75
N VAL A 253 -0.71 -18.47 37.38
CA VAL A 253 0.48 -17.90 36.71
C VAL A 253 1.27 -18.96 35.88
N GLU A 254 1.01 -20.25 36.10
CA GLU A 254 1.58 -21.37 35.35
C GLU A 254 0.89 -21.66 34.00
N SER A 255 -0.27 -21.07 33.68
CA SER A 255 -0.94 -21.26 32.38
C SER A 255 -0.44 -20.29 31.30
N ASP A 256 0.31 -19.25 31.67
CA ASP A 256 0.90 -18.29 30.72
C ASP A 256 1.95 -18.98 29.83
N ALA A 257 1.72 -18.98 28.52
CA ALA A 257 2.60 -19.58 27.51
C ALA A 257 4.02 -19.00 27.54
N MET A 258 4.15 -17.71 27.89
CA MET A 258 5.47 -17.04 28.01
C MET A 258 6.24 -17.54 29.24
N ILE A 259 5.53 -17.92 30.31
CA ILE A 259 6.11 -18.45 31.55
C ILE A 259 6.46 -19.94 31.39
N LYS A 260 5.61 -20.73 30.72
CA LYS A 260 5.91 -22.14 30.38
C LYS A 260 7.17 -22.26 29.52
N LEU A 261 7.36 -21.36 28.56
CA LEU A 261 8.54 -21.38 27.69
C LEU A 261 9.81 -20.92 28.43
N ALA A 262 9.71 -19.92 29.33
CA ALA A 262 10.84 -19.54 30.19
C ALA A 262 11.30 -20.73 31.06
N PHE A 263 10.36 -21.53 31.58
CA PHE A 263 10.68 -22.78 32.30
C PHE A 263 11.28 -23.86 31.40
N HIS A 264 10.80 -24.00 30.16
CA HIS A 264 11.33 -24.97 29.20
C HIS A 264 12.75 -24.61 28.73
N ILE A 265 13.01 -23.33 28.42
CA ILE A 265 14.34 -22.81 28.06
C ILE A 265 15.31 -22.99 29.24
N ARG A 266 14.88 -22.65 30.46
CA ARG A 266 15.66 -22.84 31.69
C ARG A 266 15.97 -24.31 32.01
N SER A 267 15.18 -25.25 31.50
CA SER A 267 15.43 -26.69 31.67
C SER A 267 16.39 -27.28 30.62
N LEU A 268 16.55 -26.62 29.47
CA LEU A 268 17.51 -27.00 28.43
C LEU A 268 18.91 -26.41 28.67
N GLU A 269 18.96 -25.24 29.31
CA GLU A 269 20.19 -24.58 29.75
C GLU A 269 20.45 -24.93 31.21
N GLY A 270 21.06 -26.09 31.47
CA GLY A 270 21.54 -26.44 32.82
C GLY A 270 22.60 -25.46 33.29
N PHE A 271 22.18 -24.38 33.95
CA PHE A 271 23.07 -23.39 34.57
C PHE A 271 22.78 -23.34 36.07
N ASP A 272 23.57 -24.11 36.81
CA ASP A 272 23.73 -23.92 38.24
C ASP A 272 24.47 -22.59 38.51
N ASP A 273 24.08 -21.99 39.63
CA ASP A 273 24.70 -20.89 40.35
C ASP A 273 24.43 -19.45 39.91
N ALA A 274 23.75 -18.78 40.84
CA ALA A 274 23.74 -17.35 41.04
C ALA A 274 25.17 -16.84 41.28
N GLU A 275 25.63 -15.85 40.51
CA GLU A 275 26.45 -14.75 41.03
C GLU A 275 26.57 -13.61 40.01
N ASN A 276 26.12 -12.43 40.45
CA ASN A 276 26.70 -11.12 40.15
C ASN A 276 26.67 -10.60 38.70
N TRP A 277 25.58 -9.92 38.32
CA TRP A 277 25.61 -8.89 37.27
C TRP A 277 25.62 -7.49 37.89
N GLY A 278 26.81 -7.10 38.34
CA GLY A 278 27.17 -5.70 38.51
C GLY A 278 27.34 -5.01 37.16
N SER A 279 26.63 -3.90 36.99
CA SER A 279 26.89 -2.77 36.09
C SER A 279 28.05 -2.89 35.08
N GLY A 280 27.72 -2.96 33.79
CA GLY A 280 28.67 -2.78 32.69
C GLY A 280 28.02 -2.00 31.55
N THR A 281 28.39 -0.73 31.41
CA THR A 281 27.88 0.22 30.41
C THR A 281 28.30 -0.16 28.98
N CYS A 282 27.36 -0.10 28.03
CA CYS A 282 27.59 -0.22 26.60
C CYS A 282 28.47 0.92 26.08
N SER A 283 29.71 0.61 25.70
CA SER A 283 30.60 1.54 25.00
C SER A 283 30.47 1.32 23.49
N LYS A 284 30.19 2.41 22.76
CA LYS A 284 30.11 2.48 21.29
C LYS A 284 31.41 2.00 20.64
N PRO A 285 31.38 1.33 19.47
CA PRO A 285 32.59 1.11 18.69
C PRO A 285 32.90 2.34 17.82
N GLU A 286 34.11 2.88 17.98
CA GLU A 286 34.75 3.84 17.09
C GLU A 286 35.37 3.15 15.86
N HIS A 287 35.53 3.95 14.81
CA HIS A 287 36.13 3.67 13.51
C HIS A 287 37.47 2.94 13.53
N VAL A 288 37.64 1.99 12.60
CA VAL A 288 38.97 1.64 12.05
C VAL A 288 38.88 1.67 10.52
N ALA A 289 39.72 2.51 9.94
CA ALA A 289 39.95 2.67 8.52
C ALA A 289 41.11 1.77 8.03
N ASP A 290 41.07 1.57 6.71
CA ASP A 290 42.14 1.18 5.79
C ASP A 290 42.56 -0.29 5.62
N GLY A 291 42.19 -0.81 4.45
CA GLY A 291 42.77 -1.95 3.77
C GLY A 291 42.37 -1.93 2.29
N LYS A 292 43.10 -1.15 1.47
CA LYS A 292 42.91 -1.04 0.01
C LYS A 292 43.10 -2.41 -0.67
N HIS A 293 42.09 -2.87 -1.40
CA HIS A 293 42.27 -3.84 -2.48
C HIS A 293 41.65 -3.30 -3.78
N ASP A 294 42.52 -3.09 -4.75
CA ASP A 294 42.30 -2.62 -6.11
C ASP A 294 41.67 -3.74 -6.96
N TYR A 295 40.44 -3.53 -7.46
CA TYR A 295 39.82 -4.38 -8.48
C TYR A 295 39.69 -3.60 -9.78
N ARG A 296 40.69 -3.81 -10.64
CA ARG A 296 40.74 -3.32 -12.02
C ARG A 296 40.06 -4.33 -12.95
N GLY A 297 38.82 -4.02 -13.34
CA GLY A 297 38.24 -4.27 -14.67
C GLY A 297 37.97 -5.72 -15.13
N LYS A 298 36.71 -5.97 -15.52
CA LYS A 298 36.34 -6.31 -16.90
C LYS A 298 34.81 -6.39 -17.04
N LEU A 299 34.28 -5.42 -17.79
CA LEU A 299 33.06 -5.55 -18.56
C LEU A 299 33.46 -6.27 -19.86
N GLU A 300 32.84 -7.42 -20.11
CA GLU A 300 32.41 -7.96 -21.42
C GLU A 300 31.57 -9.21 -21.19
#